data_AF-A0A7C3DM76-F1
#
_entry.id   AF-A0A7C3DM76-F1
#
_cell.length_a   1.000
_cell.length_b   1.000
_cell.length_c   1.000
_cell.angle_alpha   90.00
_cell.angle_beta   90.00
_cell.angle_gamma   90.00
#
_symmetry.space_group_name_H-M   'P 1'
#
loop_
_entity.id
_entity.type
_entity.pdbx_description
1 polymer ?
#
loop_
_entity_poly.entity_id
_entity_poly.type
_entity_poly.pdbx_seq_one_letter_code
_entity_poly.pdbx_strand_id
1 'polypeptide(L)'
;MNDPKPEIIQKLNETRSALMAFLQGLDEAQWETAVYSEGETWTAADVLRHLVNAESGMTGLIVQWQMGADPVPPDFDLARFNKSMVAKAKNKTPAELLAEM
;
A
#
# COMPACT_ATOMS: atom_id res chain seq x y z
N MET A 1 17.42 19.70 -20.16
CA MET A 1 16.21 19.27 -19.44
C MET A 1 16.58 19.17 -17.98
N ASN A 2 15.79 19.74 -17.07
CA ASN A 2 16.00 19.52 -15.64
C ASN A 2 15.64 18.08 -15.31
N ASP A 3 16.47 17.44 -14.50
CA ASP A 3 16.21 16.12 -13.95
C ASP A 3 15.09 16.21 -12.93
N PRO A 4 13.92 15.58 -13.13
CA PRO A 4 12.78 15.70 -12.22
C PRO A 4 12.91 14.85 -10.95
N LYS A 5 13.97 14.04 -10.83
CA LYS A 5 14.14 13.11 -9.71
C LYS A 5 14.16 13.81 -8.34
N PRO A 6 14.85 14.94 -8.14
CA PRO A 6 14.87 15.61 -6.83
C PRO A 6 13.47 16.05 -6.38
N GLU A 7 12.66 16.61 -7.28
CA GLU A 7 11.30 17.05 -6.98
C GLU A 7 10.37 15.87 -6.66
N ILE A 8 10.51 14.76 -7.39
CA ILE A 8 9.75 13.52 -7.12
C ILE A 8 10.14 12.95 -5.75
N ILE A 9 11.43 12.89 -5.43
CA ILE A 9 11.93 12.40 -4.12
C ILE A 9 11.39 13.28 -3.00
N GLN A 10 11.46 14.60 -3.15
CA GLN A 10 10.92 15.54 -2.18
C GLN A 10 9.42 15.29 -1.96
N LYS A 11 8.64 15.19 -3.05
CA LYS A 11 7.20 14.98 -2.96
C LYS A 11 6.84 13.65 -2.28
N LEU A 12 7.57 12.58 -2.57
CA LEU A 12 7.38 11.28 -1.93
C LEU A 12 7.67 11.34 -0.43
N ASN A 13 8.78 11.97 -0.03
CA ASN A 13 9.15 12.12 1.37
C ASN A 13 8.12 12.94 2.17
N GLU A 14 7.68 14.07 1.62
CA GLU A 14 6.65 14.92 2.24
C GLU A 14 5.32 14.19 2.39
N THR A 15 4.89 13.48 1.33
CA THR A 15 3.63 12.75 1.33
C THR A 15 3.67 11.57 2.29
N ARG A 16 4.78 10.82 2.34
CA ARG A 16 4.99 9.73 3.31
C ARG A 16 4.97 10.24 4.74
N SER A 17 5.63 11.37 5.01
CA SER A 17 5.66 11.97 6.34
C SER A 17 4.26 12.40 6.81
N ALA A 18 3.49 13.05 5.94
CA ALA A 18 2.11 13.45 6.23
C ALA A 18 1.20 12.24 6.45
N LEU A 19 1.35 11.20 5.62
CA LEU A 19 0.58 9.96 5.75
C LEU A 19 0.89 9.23 7.06
N MET A 20 2.17 9.06 7.41
CA MET A 20 2.58 8.42 8.66
C MET A 20 2.06 9.17 9.88
N ALA A 21 2.14 10.51 9.88
CA ALA A 21 1.61 11.32 10.96
C ALA A 21 0.09 11.16 11.13
N PHE A 22 -0.66 11.07 10.02
CA PHE A 22 -2.09 10.80 10.06
C PHE A 22 -2.40 9.41 10.63
N LEU A 23 -1.76 8.37 10.09
CA LEU A 23 -2.01 6.97 10.49
C LEU A 23 -1.64 6.71 11.95
N GLN A 24 -0.53 7.27 12.43
CA GLN A 24 -0.09 7.16 13.83
C GLN A 24 -1.02 7.87 14.82
N GLY A 25 -1.85 8.81 14.34
CA GLY A 25 -2.84 9.52 15.14
C GLY A 25 -4.19 8.81 15.27
N LEU A 26 -4.41 7.69 14.56
CA LEU A 26 -5.67 6.97 14.60
C LEU A 26 -5.80 6.10 15.86
N ASP A 27 -6.95 6.17 16.52
CA ASP A 27 -7.33 5.28 17.60
C ASP A 27 -7.93 3.95 17.10
N GLU A 28 -8.16 3.00 18.02
CA GLU A 28 -8.69 1.67 17.71
C GLU A 28 -10.05 1.70 17.01
N ALA A 29 -10.94 2.62 17.36
CA ALA A 29 -12.26 2.72 16.74
C ALA A 29 -12.18 3.30 15.32
N GLN A 30 -11.26 4.24 15.10
CA GLN A 30 -10.98 4.81 13.78
C GLN A 30 -10.38 3.78 12.83
N TRP A 31 -9.56 2.86 13.33
CA TRP A 31 -9.03 1.75 12.52
C TRP A 31 -10.10 0.80 11.99
N GLU A 32 -11.17 0.58 12.76
CA GLU A 32 -12.31 -0.25 12.39
C GLU A 32 -13.38 0.50 11.58
N THR A 33 -13.19 1.80 11.33
CA THR A 33 -14.14 2.59 10.55
C THR A 33 -14.13 2.15 9.09
N ALA A 34 -15.31 1.82 8.55
CA ALA A 34 -15.50 1.55 7.14
C ALA A 34 -15.28 2.83 6.31
N VAL A 35 -14.30 2.80 5.39
CA VAL A 35 -13.88 3.97 4.59
C VAL A 35 -14.02 3.76 3.09
N TYR A 36 -14.28 2.54 2.64
CA TYR A 36 -14.51 2.21 1.23
C TYR A 36 -15.60 1.14 1.12
N SER A 37 -16.52 1.31 0.16
CA SER A 37 -17.73 0.47 0.04
C SER A 37 -18.16 0.19 -1.40
N GLU A 38 -17.22 0.11 -2.35
CA GLU A 38 -17.53 -0.36 -3.71
C GLU A 38 -17.09 -1.82 -3.88
N GLY A 39 -18.06 -2.75 -3.90
CA GLY A 39 -17.85 -4.18 -4.08
C GLY A 39 -17.53 -4.97 -2.80
N GLU A 40 -16.67 -4.45 -1.93
CA GLU A 40 -16.36 -5.00 -0.60
C GLU A 40 -16.13 -3.85 0.39
N THR A 41 -16.61 -3.99 1.62
CA THR A 41 -16.40 -2.96 2.65
C THR A 41 -15.02 -3.10 3.25
N TRP A 42 -14.19 -2.05 3.17
CA TRP A 42 -12.87 -2.01 3.79
C TRP A 42 -12.86 -1.03 4.96
N THR A 43 -12.22 -1.43 6.05
CA THR A 43 -11.90 -0.54 7.16
C THR A 43 -10.63 0.28 6.86
N ALA A 44 -10.35 1.30 7.67
CA ALA A 44 -9.08 2.02 7.58
C ALA A 44 -7.87 1.07 7.74
N ALA A 45 -7.99 0.03 8.58
CA ALA A 45 -6.96 -0.99 8.72
C ALA A 45 -6.78 -1.84 7.44
N ASP A 46 -7.86 -2.14 6.72
CA ASP A 46 -7.77 -2.84 5.43
C ASP A 46 -7.11 -2.00 4.35
N VAL A 47 -7.35 -0.68 4.34
CA VAL A 47 -6.63 0.25 3.47
C VAL A 47 -5.13 0.25 3.79
N LEU A 48 -4.75 0.27 5.07
CA LEU A 48 -3.33 0.17 5.47
C LEU A 48 -2.71 -1.16 5.01
N ARG A 49 -3.42 -2.29 5.20
CA ARG A 49 -2.96 -3.61 4.71
C ARG A 49 -2.70 -3.58 3.20
N HIS A 50 -3.61 -2.97 2.44
CA HIS A 50 -3.44 -2.84 1.00
C HIS A 50 -2.23 -1.95 0.66
N LEU A 51 -2.07 -0.81 1.34
CA LEU A 51 -0.98 0.13 1.10
C LEU A 51 0.40 -0.51 1.30
N VAL A 52 0.63 -1.16 2.46
CA VAL A 52 1.90 -1.83 2.77
C VAL A 52 2.23 -2.89 1.71
N ASN A 53 1.22 -3.65 1.29
CA ASN A 53 1.41 -4.65 0.25
C ASN A 53 1.74 -4.02 -1.11
N ALA A 54 1.04 -2.94 -1.49
CA ALA A 54 1.22 -2.27 -2.77
C ALA A 54 2.61 -1.65 -2.88
N GLU A 55 3.13 -1.02 -1.81
CA GLU A 55 4.46 -0.41 -1.79
C GLU A 55 5.57 -1.43 -2.06
N SER A 56 5.55 -2.56 -1.35
CA SER A 56 6.50 -3.66 -1.56
C SER A 56 6.32 -4.31 -2.94
N GLY A 57 5.06 -4.54 -3.35
CA GLY A 57 4.74 -5.18 -4.62
C GLY A 57 5.19 -4.37 -5.83
N MET A 58 4.90 -3.07 -5.87
CA MET A 58 5.30 -2.19 -6.97
C MET A 58 6.83 -2.07 -7.09
N THR A 59 7.52 -1.93 -5.96
CA THR A 59 8.99 -1.90 -5.95
C THR A 59 9.57 -3.22 -6.46
N GLY A 60 9.00 -4.36 -6.04
CA GLY A 60 9.37 -5.67 -6.55
C GLY A 60 9.18 -5.83 -8.06
N LEU A 61 8.07 -5.33 -8.62
CA LEU A 61 7.82 -5.35 -10.06
C LEU A 61 8.88 -4.54 -10.83
N ILE A 62 9.25 -3.36 -10.34
CA ILE A 62 10.30 -2.52 -10.94
C ILE A 62 11.63 -3.27 -11.00
N VAL A 63 12.03 -3.93 -9.90
CA VAL A 63 13.27 -4.73 -9.85
C VAL A 63 13.21 -5.89 -10.85
N GLN A 64 12.09 -6.62 -10.91
CA GLN A 64 11.91 -7.73 -11.84
C GLN A 64 11.99 -7.28 -13.31
N TRP A 65 11.35 -6.17 -13.67
CA TRP A 65 11.46 -5.59 -15.02
C TRP A 65 12.87 -5.14 -15.35
N GLN A 66 13.59 -4.54 -14.39
CA GLN A 66 14.99 -4.17 -14.57
C GLN A 66 15.89 -5.39 -14.87
N MET A 67 15.54 -6.57 -14.32
CA MET A 67 16.21 -7.84 -14.59
C MET A 67 15.79 -8.51 -15.90
N GLY A 68 14.86 -7.90 -16.66
CA GLY A 68 14.35 -8.43 -17.93
C GLY A 68 13.27 -9.51 -17.76
N ALA A 69 12.68 -9.65 -16.57
CA ALA A 69 11.57 -10.55 -16.35
C ALA A 69 10.23 -9.94 -16.79
N ASP A 70 9.22 -10.79 -16.97
CA ASP A 70 7.82 -10.39 -17.15
C ASP A 70 6.99 -10.93 -15.96
N PRO A 71 6.96 -10.20 -14.83
CA PRO A 71 6.38 -10.69 -13.58
C PRO A 71 4.85 -10.64 -13.54
N VAL A 72 4.18 -10.11 -14.57
CA VAL A 72 2.72 -9.94 -14.60
C VAL A 72 2.10 -10.94 -15.58
N PRO A 73 1.35 -11.95 -15.11
CA PRO A 73 0.67 -12.90 -15.99
C PRO A 73 -0.37 -12.24 -16.92
N PRO A 74 -0.60 -12.77 -18.13
CA PRO A 74 -1.61 -12.22 -19.06
C PRO A 74 -3.04 -12.23 -18.52
N ASP A 75 -3.34 -13.15 -17.61
CA ASP A 75 -4.64 -13.31 -16.94
C ASP A 75 -4.66 -12.70 -15.52
N PHE A 76 -3.74 -11.78 -15.24
CA PHE A 76 -3.67 -11.12 -13.95
C PHE A 76 -4.95 -10.33 -13.64
N ASP A 77 -5.62 -10.75 -12.57
CA ASP A 77 -6.79 -10.08 -12.02
C ASP A 77 -6.38 -9.26 -10.78
N LEU A 78 -6.31 -7.94 -10.97
CA LEU A 78 -5.92 -6.99 -9.92
C LEU A 78 -6.89 -7.00 -8.74
N ALA A 79 -8.19 -7.12 -8.99
CA ALA A 79 -9.21 -7.09 -7.94
C ALA A 79 -9.10 -8.35 -7.06
N ARG A 80 -9.00 -9.52 -7.69
CA ARG A 80 -8.78 -10.80 -6.99
C ARG A 80 -7.46 -10.78 -6.20
N PHE A 81 -6.39 -10.26 -6.79
CA PHE A 81 -5.08 -10.16 -6.14
C PHE A 81 -5.14 -9.26 -4.90
N ASN A 82 -5.63 -8.02 -5.04
CA ASN A 82 -5.74 -7.07 -3.93
C ASN A 82 -6.57 -7.63 -2.77
N LYS A 83 -7.73 -8.21 -3.07
CA LYS A 83 -8.57 -8.90 -2.08
C LYS A 83 -7.81 -9.99 -1.33
N SER A 84 -7.05 -10.81 -2.06
CA SER A 84 -6.27 -11.89 -1.47
C SER A 84 -5.15 -11.38 -0.58
N MET A 85 -4.50 -10.26 -0.94
CA MET A 85 -3.43 -9.68 -0.14
C MET A 85 -3.94 -9.04 1.16
N VAL A 86 -5.07 -8.32 1.09
CA VAL A 86 -5.74 -7.80 2.31
C VAL A 86 -6.15 -8.97 3.22
N ALA A 87 -6.76 -10.03 2.66
CA ALA A 87 -7.15 -11.21 3.43
C ALA A 87 -5.97 -11.89 4.14
N LYS A 88 -4.82 -12.05 3.46
CA LYS A 88 -3.60 -12.62 4.05
C LYS A 88 -3.03 -11.78 5.20
N ALA A 89 -3.22 -10.47 5.16
CA ALA A 89 -2.72 -9.54 6.16
C ALA A 89 -3.68 -9.27 7.33
N LYS A 90 -4.87 -9.92 7.36
CA LYS A 90 -5.90 -9.67 8.40
C LYS A 90 -5.42 -9.88 9.84
N ASN A 91 -4.46 -10.79 10.05
CA ASN A 91 -3.93 -11.07 11.39
C ASN A 91 -2.89 -10.04 11.86
N LYS A 92 -2.46 -9.11 10.99
CA LYS A 92 -1.55 -8.03 11.38
C LYS A 92 -2.34 -6.86 11.97
N THR A 93 -1.83 -6.36 13.07
CA THR A 93 -2.30 -5.12 13.71
C THR A 93 -1.84 -3.89 12.93
N PRO A 94 -2.52 -2.74 13.06
CA PRO A 94 -2.04 -1.49 12.46
C PRO A 94 -0.62 -1.11 12.90
N ALA A 95 -0.24 -1.39 14.15
CA ALA A 95 1.10 -1.12 14.66
C ALA A 95 2.18 -1.97 13.96
N GLU A 96 1.91 -3.27 13.75
CA GLU A 96 2.83 -4.15 13.00
C GLU A 96 2.97 -3.69 11.54
N LEU A 97 1.85 -3.29 10.91
CA LEU A 97 1.85 -2.79 9.53
C LEU A 97 2.62 -1.48 9.39
N LEU A 98 2.47 -0.54 10.33
CA LEU A 98 3.22 0.72 10.33
C LEU A 98 4.72 0.53 10.52
N ALA A 99 5.15 -0.54 11.20
CA ALA A 99 6.56 -0.89 11.35
C ALA A 99 7.19 -1.48 10.06
N GLU A 100 6.36 -1.93 9.12
CA GLU A 100 6.79 -2.46 7.81
C GLU A 100 6.89 -1.39 6.72
N MET A 101 6.36 -0.18 6.96
CA MET A 101 6.42 0.95 6.05
C MET A 101 7.77 1.64 6.10
#